data_AF-A0AAU7NNG3-F1
#
_entry.id   AF-A0AAU7NNG3-F1
#
_cell.length_a   1.000
_cell.length_b   1.000
_cell.length_c   1.000
_cell.angle_alpha   90.00
_cell.angle_beta   90.00
_cell.angle_gamma   90.00
#
_symmetry.space_group_name_H-M   'P 1'
#
loop_
_entity.id
_entity.type
_entity.pdbx_description
1 polymer ?
#
loop_
_entity_poly.entity_id
_entity_poly.type
_entity_poly.pdbx_seq_one_letter_code
_entity_poly.pdbx_strand_id
1 'polypeptide(L)' 'MSKTAMQELSELSPQLPLNVLKDIDHKVSDWLAGGGDENDPYIWQQVRYAKNYIAATFYGQDVSF' A
#
# COMPACT_ATOMS: atom_id res chain seq x y z
N MET A 1 -2.26 -7.61 19.99
CA MET A 1 -2.29 -8.29 18.68
C MET A 1 -1.39 -7.52 17.74
N SER A 2 -0.61 -8.19 16.89
CA SER A 2 0.11 -7.50 15.80
C SER A 2 -0.90 -7.04 14.76
N LYS A 3 -0.63 -5.89 14.13
CA LYS A 3 -1.44 -5.33 13.06
C LYS A 3 -1.36 -6.19 11.79
N THR A 4 -2.46 -6.34 11.05
CA THR A 4 -2.49 -7.05 9.77
C THR A 4 -2.02 -6.15 8.62
N ALA A 5 -1.62 -6.75 7.49
CA ALA A 5 -1.21 -5.98 6.31
C ALA A 5 -2.35 -5.10 5.76
N MET A 6 -3.59 -5.60 5.76
CA MET A 6 -4.77 -4.82 5.34
C MET A 6 -5.02 -3.59 6.24
N GLN A 7 -4.89 -3.75 7.56
CA GLN A 7 -4.99 -2.61 8.49
C GLN A 7 -3.91 -1.56 8.22
N GLU A 8 -2.69 -1.99 7.89
CA GLU A 8 -1.60 -1.09 7.51
C GLU A 8 -1.90 -0.35 6.19
N LEU A 9 -2.42 -1.04 5.17
CA LEU A 9 -2.84 -0.41 3.91
C LEU A 9 -3.94 0.63 4.11
N SER A 10 -4.93 0.33 4.96
CA SER A 10 -6.03 1.23 5.27
C SER A 10 -5.52 2.57 5.85
N GLU A 11 -4.55 2.52 6.75
CA GLU A 11 -3.95 3.72 7.34
C GLU A 11 -3.07 4.52 6.36
N LEU A 12 -2.44 3.86 5.39
CA LEU A 12 -1.63 4.53 4.36
C LEU A 12 -2.50 5.12 3.24
N SER A 13 -3.69 4.58 3.00
CA SER A 13 -4.57 4.95 1.88
C SER A 13 -4.83 6.45 1.71
N PRO A 14 -5.00 7.28 2.76
CA PRO A 14 -5.27 8.71 2.59
C PRO A 14 -4.07 9.51 2.05
N GLN A 15 -2.87 8.94 2.13
CA GLN A 15 -1.62 9.58 1.68
C GLN A 15 -1.28 9.24 0.22
N LEU A 16 -1.99 8.29 -0.37
CA LEU A 16 -1.71 7.81 -1.72
C LEU A 16 -2.56 8.56 -2.75
N PRO A 17 -1.98 8.92 -3.91
CA PRO A 17 -2.77 9.45 -5.01
C PRO A 17 -3.70 8.36 -5.57
N LEU A 18 -4.83 8.78 -6.12
CA LEU A 18 -5.92 7.88 -6.53
C LEU A 18 -5.48 6.76 -7.48
N ASN A 19 -4.55 7.03 -8.39
CA ASN A 19 -4.03 6.03 -9.32
C ASN A 19 -3.25 4.91 -8.61
N VAL A 20 -2.43 5.25 -7.61
CA VAL A 20 -1.66 4.28 -6.82
C VAL A 20 -2.58 3.48 -5.90
N LEU A 21 -3.55 4.15 -5.28
CA LEU A 21 -4.55 3.49 -4.44
C LEU A 21 -5.34 2.45 -5.24
N LYS A 22 -5.79 2.79 -6.46
CA LYS A 22 -6.53 1.87 -7.34
C LYS A 22 -5.71 0.66 -7.77
N ASP A 23 -4.41 0.83 -8.03
CA ASP A 23 -3.53 -0.29 -8.40
C ASP A 23 -3.37 -1.28 -7.24
N ILE A 24 -3.14 -0.75 -6.02
CA ILE A 24 -3.07 -1.58 -4.81
C ILE A 24 -4.40 -2.29 -4.55
N ASP A 25 -5.52 -1.57 -4.63
CA ASP A 25 -6.86 -2.11 -4.41
C ASP A 25 -7.18 -3.26 -5.38
N HIS A 26 -6.83 -3.12 -6.66
CA HIS A 26 -6.99 -4.19 -7.65
C HIS A 26 -6.16 -5.43 -7.30
N LYS A 27 -4.86 -5.25 -6.99
CA LYS A 27 -3.95 -6.37 -6.65
C LYS A 27 -4.39 -7.11 -5.40
N VAL A 28 -4.88 -6.39 -4.39
CA VAL A 28 -5.40 -6.96 -3.14
C VAL A 28 -6.70 -7.70 -3.42
N SER A 29 -7.62 -7.09 -4.16
CA SER A 29 -8.90 -7.71 -4.53
C SER A 29 -8.72 -9.01 -5.30
N ASP A 30 -7.82 -9.03 -6.29
CA ASP A 30 -7.50 -10.24 -7.06
C ASP A 30 -6.92 -11.35 -6.18
N TRP A 31 -6.04 -11.00 -5.24
CA TRP A 31 -5.45 -11.96 -4.31
C TRP A 31 -6.50 -12.60 -3.40
N LEU A 32 -7.37 -11.78 -2.82
CA LEU A 32 -8.45 -12.24 -1.96
C LEU A 32 -9.48 -13.08 -2.74
N ALA A 33 -9.81 -12.68 -3.97
CA ALA A 33 -10.69 -13.45 -4.85
C ALA A 33 -10.10 -14.83 -5.20
N GLY A 34 -8.77 -14.95 -5.23
CA GLY A 34 -8.05 -16.22 -5.38
C GLY A 34 -8.00 -17.10 -4.12
N GLY A 35 -8.59 -16.65 -3.01
CA GLY A 35 -8.56 -17.36 -1.73
C GLY A 35 -7.35 -17.02 -0.85
N GLY A 36 -6.62 -15.95 -1.16
CA GLY A 36 -5.53 -15.44 -0.33
C GLY A 36 -6.03 -14.76 0.95
N ASP A 37 -5.13 -14.61 1.93
CA ASP A 37 -5.40 -14.00 3.23
C ASP A 37 -4.98 -12.53 3.28
N GLU A 38 -5.67 -11.74 4.09
CA GLU A 38 -5.43 -10.30 4.25
C GLU A 38 -4.09 -9.94 4.91
N ASN A 39 -3.41 -10.93 5.50
CA ASN A 39 -2.12 -10.80 6.14
C ASN A 39 -1.01 -11.62 5.44
N ASP A 40 -1.30 -12.13 4.23
CA ASP A 40 -0.33 -12.88 3.46
C ASP A 40 0.92 -12.04 3.13
N PRO A 41 2.08 -12.71 2.93
CA PRO A 41 3.30 -12.04 2.50
C PRO A 41 3.12 -11.16 1.25
N TYR A 42 2.19 -11.53 0.35
CA TYR A 42 1.88 -10.75 -0.85
C TYR A 42 1.26 -9.38 -0.51
N ILE A 43 0.34 -9.32 0.46
CA ILE A 43 -0.28 -8.05 0.88
C ILE A 43 0.76 -7.14 1.57
N TRP A 44 1.69 -7.73 2.35
CA TRP A 44 2.83 -7.00 2.90
C TRP A 44 3.77 -6.40 1.83
N GLN A 45 3.82 -6.98 0.61
CA GLN A 45 4.54 -6.35 -0.49
C GLN A 45 3.84 -5.06 -0.96
N GLN A 46 2.51 -5.04 -0.98
CA GLN A 46 1.74 -3.84 -1.32
C GLN A 46 1.92 -2.74 -0.26
N VAL A 47 1.97 -3.12 1.03
CA VAL A 47 2.32 -2.20 2.13
C VAL A 47 3.69 -1.56 1.89
N ARG A 48 4.71 -2.37 1.59
CA ARG A 48 6.07 -1.86 1.35
C ARG A 48 6.11 -0.93 0.14
N TYR A 49 5.39 -1.26 -0.92
CA TYR A 49 5.25 -0.40 -2.08
C TYR A 49 4.62 0.95 -1.72
N ALA A 50 3.50 0.96 -1.00
CA ALA A 50 2.85 2.19 -0.54
C ALA A 50 3.78 3.07 0.31
N LYS A 51 4.47 2.48 1.29
CA LYS A 51 5.45 3.20 2.13
C LYS A 51 6.58 3.82 1.32
N ASN A 52 7.13 3.05 0.38
CA ASN A 52 8.20 3.54 -0.49
C ASN A 52 7.73 4.67 -1.40
N TYR A 53 6.51 4.57 -1.94
CA TYR A 53 5.91 5.62 -2.76
C TYR A 53 5.74 6.93 -1.98
N ILE A 54 5.17 6.83 -0.77
CA ILE A 54 4.97 7.97 0.14
C ILE A 54 6.32 8.61 0.48
N ALA A 55 7.31 7.80 0.89
CA ALA A 55 8.65 8.28 1.21
C ALA A 55 9.30 9.01 0.02
N ALA A 56 9.27 8.40 -1.18
CA ALA A 56 9.83 9.00 -2.39
C ALA A 56 9.14 10.34 -2.75
N THR A 57 7.83 10.44 -2.52
CA THR A 57 7.07 11.68 -2.74
C THR A 57 7.53 12.79 -1.78
N PHE A 58 7.74 12.48 -0.50
CA PHE A 58 8.25 13.45 0.47
C PHE A 58 9.69 13.90 0.16
N TYR A 59 10.59 12.98 -0.19
CA TYR A 59 11.96 13.35 -0.58
C TYR A 59 12.03 14.11 -1.92
N GLY A 60 11.08 13.89 -2.83
CA GLY A 60 10.98 14.60 -4.10
C GLY A 60 10.42 16.02 -3.98
N GLN A 61 9.75 16.37 -2.87
CA GLN A 61 9.27 17.74 -2.61
C GLN A 61 10.35 18.65 -1.98
N ASP A 62 11.39 18.09 -1.36
CA ASP A 62 12.49 18.83 -0.71
C ASP A 62 13.63 19.27 -1.67
N VAL A 63 13.59 18.86 -2.94
CA VAL A 63 14.57 19.27 -3.98
C VAL A 63 13.92 20.23 -4.97
N SER A 64 13.56 21.40 -4.48
CA SER A 64 13.36 22.60 -5.32
C SER A 64 14.37 23.65 -4.85
N PHE A 65 15.52 23.71 -5.52
CA PHE A 65 16.49 24.81 -5.45
C PHE A 65 16.26 25.76 -6.62
#